data_AF-A0A7C1QFL8-F1
#
_entry.id   AF-A0A7C1QFL8-F1
#
_cell.length_a   1.000
_cell.length_b   1.000
_cell.length_c   1.000
_cell.angle_alpha   90.00
_cell.angle_beta   90.00
_cell.angle_gamma   90.00
#
_symmetry.space_group_name_H-M   'P 1'
#
loop_
_entity.id
_entity.type
_entity.pdbx_description
1 polymer ?
#
loop_
_entity_poly.entity_id
_entity_poly.type
_entity_poly.pdbx_seq_one_letter_code
_entity_poly.pdbx_strand_id
1 'polypeptide(L)'
;MKSKLLLIVLSSVLLSSCIKDFTGTISDNEKIDLTSDNYIYEGDLEKFYINNEIEIIDAKIKDANEEERKELMTLRADLKQRLALIIDLAVIMKTFPIPCDIPGGKCVPVRFEYLIFDKNVVKVNSVFSSVDGKTTSNLGKLNPLPGYESELQYAYLPKTDFGKEILIEIEKLDKDGFKSSYSIVLGN
;
A
#
# COMPACT_ATOMS: atom_id res chain seq x y z
N MET A 1 24.28 14.01 64.79
CA MET A 1 24.07 12.78 63.98
C MET A 1 22.73 12.76 63.21
N LYS A 2 22.19 13.92 62.76
CA LYS A 2 20.91 13.97 61.99
C LYS A 2 21.09 14.32 60.50
N SER A 3 22.26 14.78 60.10
CA SER A 3 22.54 15.24 58.72
C SER A 3 22.96 14.10 57.76
N LYS A 4 23.41 12.94 58.28
CA LYS A 4 23.85 11.81 57.43
C LYS A 4 22.71 10.99 56.84
N LEU A 5 21.52 11.02 57.44
CA LEU A 5 20.34 10.28 56.96
C LEU A 5 19.64 10.98 55.79
N LEU A 6 19.79 12.31 55.70
CA LEU A 6 19.16 13.12 54.65
C LEU A 6 19.84 12.95 53.29
N LEU A 7 21.13 12.57 53.29
CA LEU A 7 21.90 12.33 52.07
C LEU A 7 21.49 11.01 51.37
N ILE A 8 21.12 9.98 52.13
CA ILE A 8 20.72 8.68 51.58
C ILE A 8 19.36 8.77 50.88
N VAL A 9 18.41 9.53 51.45
CA VAL A 9 17.08 9.72 50.84
C VAL A 9 17.17 10.51 49.54
N LEU A 10 18.09 11.48 49.45
CA LEU A 10 18.28 12.30 48.24
C LEU A 10 18.96 11.51 47.11
N SER A 11 19.81 10.53 47.43
CA SER A 11 20.44 9.65 46.43
C SER A 11 19.48 8.62 45.82
N SER A 12 18.44 8.19 46.55
CA SER A 12 17.42 7.26 46.04
C SER A 12 16.40 7.88 45.07
N VAL A 13 16.23 9.21 45.08
CA VAL A 13 15.35 9.92 44.12
C VAL A 13 16.03 10.14 42.76
N LEU A 14 17.37 10.12 42.73
CA LEU A 14 18.16 10.35 41.51
C LEU A 14 18.34 9.09 40.65
N LEU A 15 18.03 7.90 41.17
CA LEU A 15 18.09 6.64 40.42
C LEU A 15 16.74 6.23 39.79
N SER A 16 15.65 6.91 40.13
CA SER A 16 14.32 6.72 39.50
C SER A 16 14.06 7.64 38.30
N SER A 17 15.00 8.52 37.93
CA SER A 17 14.86 9.43 36.78
C SER A 17 15.51 8.93 35.48
N CYS A 18 16.06 7.71 35.46
CA CYS A 18 16.68 7.10 34.27
C CYS A 18 16.08 5.73 33.92
N ILE A 19 14.75 5.61 33.92
CA ILE A 19 14.05 4.82 32.90
C ILE A 19 12.92 5.71 32.39
N LYS A 20 13.31 6.86 31.81
CA LYS A 20 12.46 7.44 30.80
C LYS A 20 12.61 6.52 29.61
N ASP A 21 11.48 5.91 29.27
CA ASP A 21 11.19 5.26 28.02
C ASP A 21 12.11 5.74 26.91
N PHE A 22 12.62 4.78 26.15
CA PHE A 22 13.12 5.01 24.82
C PHE A 22 11.92 5.44 23.93
N THR A 23 11.36 6.62 24.19
CA THR A 23 10.57 7.37 23.24
C THR A 23 11.56 8.02 22.31
N GLY A 24 11.96 7.29 21.27
CA GLY A 24 12.55 7.89 20.08
C GLY A 24 11.52 8.80 19.43
N THR A 25 11.29 9.98 19.99
CA THR A 25 10.96 11.17 19.23
C THR A 25 12.32 11.66 18.69
N ILE A 26 12.52 12.03 17.43
CA ILE A 26 11.74 12.94 16.60
C ILE A 26 12.15 12.61 15.15
N SER A 27 11.20 12.26 14.29
CA SER A 27 11.06 13.05 13.07
C SER A 27 9.65 13.60 13.16
N ASP A 28 9.53 14.90 12.92
CA ASP A 28 8.26 15.62 12.88
C ASP A 28 7.15 14.74 12.31
N ASN A 29 6.05 14.62 13.05
CA ASN A 29 4.80 14.17 12.47
C ASN A 29 4.42 15.21 11.39
N GLU A 30 5.03 15.12 10.21
CA GLU A 30 4.30 15.43 8.99
C GLU A 30 3.09 14.53 9.05
N LYS A 31 2.01 15.09 9.59
CA LYS A 31 0.72 14.44 9.67
C LYS A 31 0.34 14.19 8.22
N ILE A 32 0.57 12.97 7.75
CA ILE A 32 0.16 12.60 6.40
C ILE A 32 -1.35 12.75 6.36
N ASP A 33 -1.82 13.63 5.49
CA ASP A 33 -3.24 13.92 5.33
C ASP A 33 -3.71 13.21 4.06
N LEU A 34 -4.31 12.04 4.26
CA LEU A 34 -4.85 11.23 3.17
C LEU A 34 -6.24 11.75 2.80
N THR A 35 -6.40 12.09 1.54
CA THR A 35 -7.62 12.63 0.93
C THR A 35 -7.99 11.77 -0.28
N SER A 36 -9.24 11.77 -0.72
CA SER A 36 -9.67 11.05 -1.92
C SER A 36 -8.82 11.33 -3.16
N ASP A 37 -8.12 12.46 -3.17
CA ASP A 37 -7.43 13.00 -4.34
C ASP A 37 -5.93 12.70 -4.34
N ASN A 38 -5.36 12.16 -3.24
CA ASN A 38 -3.91 12.05 -3.10
C ASN A 38 -3.36 10.68 -2.74
N TYR A 39 -4.20 9.67 -2.58
CA TYR A 39 -3.74 8.31 -2.37
C TYR A 39 -4.46 7.29 -3.23
N ILE A 40 -3.80 6.15 -3.41
CA ILE A 40 -4.40 4.93 -3.93
C ILE A 40 -4.06 3.79 -2.97
N TYR A 41 -4.99 2.84 -2.81
CA TYR A 41 -4.68 1.57 -2.19
C TYR A 41 -4.21 0.55 -3.23
N GLU A 42 -3.04 -0.02 -2.99
CA GLU A 42 -2.43 -1.00 -3.89
C GLU A 42 -3.30 -2.23 -4.09
N GLY A 43 -4.01 -2.70 -3.06
CA GLY A 43 -4.92 -3.83 -3.21
C GLY A 43 -6.09 -3.55 -4.16
N ASP A 44 -6.52 -2.30 -4.31
CA ASP A 44 -7.57 -1.95 -5.28
C ASP A 44 -7.04 -1.95 -6.71
N LEU A 45 -5.77 -1.57 -6.92
CA LEU A 45 -5.09 -1.72 -8.21
C LEU A 45 -4.97 -3.19 -8.60
N GLU A 46 -4.57 -4.03 -7.65
CA GLU A 46 -4.44 -5.47 -7.88
C GLU A 46 -5.81 -6.13 -8.13
N LYS A 47 -6.86 -5.76 -7.40
CA LYS A 47 -8.24 -6.21 -7.66
C LYS A 47 -8.66 -5.86 -9.09
N PHE A 48 -8.41 -4.62 -9.51
CA PHE A 48 -8.74 -4.18 -10.87
C PHE A 48 -8.00 -5.01 -11.92
N TYR A 49 -6.69 -5.18 -11.76
CA TYR A 49 -5.88 -6.02 -12.64
C TYR A 49 -6.42 -7.45 -12.73
N ILE A 50 -6.67 -8.10 -11.59
CA ILE A 50 -7.17 -9.48 -11.54
C ILE A 50 -8.54 -9.60 -12.21
N ASN A 51 -9.45 -8.66 -11.97
CA ASN A 51 -10.78 -8.69 -12.59
C ASN A 51 -10.68 -8.57 -14.11
N ASN A 52 -9.84 -7.68 -14.63
CA ASN A 52 -9.60 -7.55 -16.07
C ASN A 52 -8.99 -8.82 -16.68
N GLU A 53 -8.02 -9.45 -16.01
CA GLU A 53 -7.45 -10.73 -16.46
C GLU A 53 -8.51 -11.84 -16.48
N ILE A 54 -9.38 -11.92 -15.47
CA ILE A 54 -10.48 -12.89 -15.43
C ILE A 54 -11.45 -12.65 -16.60
N GLU A 55 -11.78 -11.40 -16.94
CA GLU A 55 -12.64 -11.09 -18.08
C GLU A 55 -12.02 -11.53 -19.42
N ILE A 56 -10.72 -11.28 -19.60
CA ILE A 56 -9.97 -11.74 -20.78
C ILE A 56 -9.96 -13.27 -20.85
N ILE A 57 -9.75 -13.96 -19.73
CA ILE A 57 -9.77 -15.43 -19.66
C ILE A 57 -11.17 -15.97 -19.98
N ASP A 58 -12.21 -15.39 -19.40
CA ASP A 58 -13.60 -15.79 -19.63
C ASP A 58 -14.02 -15.58 -21.10
N ALA A 59 -13.45 -14.60 -21.79
CA ALA A 59 -13.60 -14.45 -23.24
C ALA A 59 -12.87 -15.56 -24.01
N LYS A 60 -11.61 -15.85 -23.67
CA LYS A 60 -10.80 -16.89 -24.34
C LYS A 60 -11.39 -18.29 -24.19
N ILE A 61 -11.96 -18.61 -23.02
CA ILE A 61 -12.57 -19.93 -22.73
C ILE A 61 -13.66 -20.31 -23.73
N LYS A 62 -14.38 -19.32 -24.29
CA LYS A 62 -15.48 -19.56 -25.23
C LYS A 62 -15.02 -20.22 -26.53
N ASP A 63 -13.83 -19.83 -26.99
CA ASP A 63 -13.25 -20.28 -28.27
C ASP A 63 -12.11 -21.29 -28.09
N ALA A 64 -11.72 -21.57 -26.85
CA ALA A 64 -10.64 -22.49 -26.50
C ALA A 64 -10.97 -23.96 -26.79
N ASN A 65 -9.95 -24.71 -27.21
CA ASN A 65 -10.00 -26.17 -27.26
C ASN A 65 -9.97 -26.78 -25.84
N GLU A 66 -10.14 -28.09 -25.70
CA GLU A 66 -10.28 -28.74 -24.39
C GLU A 66 -9.04 -28.58 -23.49
N GLU A 67 -7.82 -28.65 -24.06
CA GLU A 67 -6.58 -28.52 -23.28
C GLU A 67 -6.39 -27.07 -22.83
N GLU A 68 -6.53 -26.11 -23.76
CA GLU A 68 -6.45 -24.68 -23.48
C GLU A 68 -7.51 -24.24 -22.45
N ARG A 69 -8.73 -24.78 -22.56
CA ARG A 69 -9.80 -24.50 -21.61
C ARG A 69 -9.44 -24.93 -20.20
N LYS A 70 -8.82 -26.10 -20.04
CA LYS A 70 -8.41 -26.62 -18.73
C LYS A 70 -7.32 -25.75 -18.10
N GLU A 71 -6.35 -25.30 -18.88
CA GLU A 71 -5.31 -24.37 -18.44
C GLU A 71 -5.92 -23.02 -18.02
N LEU A 72 -6.77 -22.44 -18.86
CA LEU A 72 -7.46 -21.17 -18.59
C LEU A 72 -8.34 -21.24 -17.34
N MET A 73 -9.05 -22.35 -17.12
CA MET A 73 -9.86 -22.56 -15.91
C MET A 73 -9.01 -22.66 -14.65
N THR A 74 -7.83 -23.26 -14.74
CA THR A 74 -6.87 -23.32 -13.63
C THR A 74 -6.35 -21.93 -13.29
N LEU A 75 -5.87 -21.19 -14.30
CA LEU A 75 -5.40 -19.81 -14.12
C LEU A 75 -6.48 -18.90 -13.52
N ARG A 76 -7.72 -19.03 -14.01
CA ARG A 76 -8.87 -18.29 -13.47
C ARG A 76 -9.13 -18.62 -12.00
N ALA A 77 -9.02 -19.89 -11.60
CA ALA A 77 -9.20 -20.29 -10.22
C ALA A 77 -8.11 -19.69 -9.31
N ASP A 78 -6.85 -19.72 -9.76
CA ASP A 78 -5.72 -19.14 -9.04
C ASP A 78 -5.88 -17.63 -8.86
N LEU A 79 -6.31 -16.92 -9.91
CA LEU A 79 -6.61 -15.49 -9.84
C LEU A 79 -7.74 -15.17 -8.84
N LYS A 80 -8.80 -15.98 -8.80
CA LYS A 80 -9.88 -15.82 -7.82
C LYS A 80 -9.43 -16.09 -6.40
N GLN A 81 -8.55 -17.07 -6.20
CA GLN A 81 -7.97 -17.33 -4.90
C GLN A 81 -7.11 -16.15 -4.44
N ARG A 82 -6.28 -15.60 -5.33
CA ARG A 82 -5.47 -14.40 -5.05
C ARG A 82 -6.36 -13.19 -4.72
N LEU A 83 -7.45 -12.99 -5.45
CA LEU A 83 -8.42 -11.92 -5.18
C LEU A 83 -9.00 -12.01 -3.76
N ALA A 84 -9.26 -13.22 -3.26
CA ALA A 84 -9.79 -13.44 -1.92
C ALA A 84 -8.78 -13.15 -0.78
N LEU A 85 -7.48 -13.06 -1.10
CA LEU A 85 -6.43 -12.70 -0.14
C LEU A 85 -6.24 -11.18 -0.02
N ILE A 86 -6.77 -10.40 -0.98
CA ILE A 86 -6.64 -8.95 -0.95
C ILE A 86 -7.59 -8.39 0.11
N ILE A 87 -7.03 -7.65 1.06
CA ILE A 87 -7.81 -7.05 2.13
C ILE A 87 -8.76 -6.00 1.56
N ASP A 88 -9.98 -6.01 2.07
CA ASP A 88 -10.94 -4.94 1.81
C ASP A 88 -10.70 -3.80 2.81
N LEU A 89 -10.22 -2.65 2.31
CA LEU A 89 -10.03 -1.47 3.13
C LEU A 89 -11.32 -1.00 3.79
N ALA A 90 -12.50 -1.26 3.22
CA ALA A 90 -13.77 -0.91 3.86
C ALA A 90 -13.96 -1.63 5.21
N VAL A 91 -13.33 -2.79 5.39
CA VAL A 91 -13.35 -3.55 6.64
C VAL A 91 -12.42 -2.94 7.69
N ILE A 92 -11.27 -2.39 7.27
CA ILE A 92 -10.28 -1.76 8.15
C ILE A 92 -10.67 -0.31 8.49
N MET A 93 -11.20 0.43 7.51
CA MET A 93 -11.28 1.90 7.55
C MET A 93 -12.69 2.39 7.21
N LYS A 94 -13.59 2.39 8.21
CA LYS A 94 -14.99 2.86 8.05
C LYS A 94 -15.15 4.34 7.64
N THR A 95 -14.09 5.14 7.71
CA THR A 95 -14.10 6.60 7.54
C THR A 95 -13.01 7.10 6.59
N PHE A 96 -12.53 6.26 5.67
CA PHE A 96 -11.58 6.70 4.67
C PHE A 96 -12.28 7.34 3.46
N PRO A 97 -11.77 8.47 2.93
CA PRO A 97 -12.33 9.05 1.73
C PRO A 97 -12.09 8.06 0.58
N ILE A 98 -13.19 7.55 0.01
CA ILE A 98 -13.17 6.62 -1.12
C ILE A 98 -12.35 7.31 -2.24
N PRO A 99 -11.26 6.70 -2.74
CA PRO A 99 -10.58 7.24 -3.91
C PRO A 99 -11.59 7.29 -5.05
N CYS A 100 -11.61 8.42 -5.76
CA CYS A 100 -12.50 8.80 -6.86
C CYS A 100 -13.56 7.77 -7.34
N ASP A 101 -14.84 8.17 -7.27
CA ASP A 101 -16.04 7.42 -7.65
C ASP A 101 -15.96 6.69 -9.02
N ILE A 102 -16.47 5.45 -9.03
CA ILE A 102 -16.43 4.49 -10.14
C ILE A 102 -17.81 4.45 -10.84
N PRO A 103 -17.84 4.62 -12.17
CA PRO A 103 -18.06 3.46 -13.05
C PRO A 103 -16.89 3.33 -14.04
N GLY A 104 -16.15 2.22 -13.96
CA GLY A 104 -15.05 1.88 -14.88
C GLY A 104 -13.63 1.86 -14.30
N GLY A 105 -13.41 2.20 -13.02
CA GLY A 105 -12.13 1.96 -12.32
C GLY A 105 -10.92 2.72 -12.88
N LYS A 106 -11.17 3.80 -13.61
CA LYS A 106 -10.20 4.49 -14.46
C LYS A 106 -9.63 5.79 -13.88
N CYS A 107 -10.09 6.22 -12.71
CA CYS A 107 -9.74 7.53 -12.20
C CYS A 107 -8.34 7.54 -11.57
N VAL A 108 -7.51 8.47 -12.05
CA VAL A 108 -6.21 8.83 -11.47
C VAL A 108 -6.47 9.94 -10.44
N PRO A 109 -6.03 9.80 -9.17
CA PRO A 109 -6.15 10.89 -8.20
C PRO A 109 -5.45 12.14 -8.73
N VAL A 110 -6.13 13.28 -8.58
CA VAL A 110 -5.65 14.58 -9.10
C VAL A 110 -4.25 14.93 -8.60
N ARG A 111 -3.90 14.47 -7.39
CA ARG A 111 -2.62 14.71 -6.73
C ARG A 111 -2.05 13.39 -6.21
N PHE A 112 -1.83 12.41 -7.07
CA PHE A 112 -1.29 11.12 -6.65
C PHE A 112 0.09 11.25 -5.96
N GLU A 113 0.07 11.16 -4.62
CA GLU A 113 1.22 11.43 -3.74
C GLU A 113 1.56 10.23 -2.86
N TYR A 114 0.58 9.37 -2.56
CA TYR A 114 0.75 8.25 -1.64
C TYR A 114 0.19 6.95 -2.22
N LEU A 115 0.92 5.86 -2.01
CA LEU A 115 0.43 4.51 -2.26
C LEU A 115 0.36 3.77 -0.93
N ILE A 116 -0.81 3.20 -0.62
CA ILE A 116 -1.09 2.47 0.63
C ILE A 116 -0.98 0.97 0.36
N PHE A 117 -0.36 0.25 1.30
CA PHE A 117 -0.11 -1.18 1.23
C PHE A 117 -0.54 -1.87 2.52
N ASP A 118 -0.83 -3.16 2.41
CA ASP A 118 -0.95 -4.04 3.56
C ASP A 118 0.37 -4.14 4.34
N LYS A 119 0.28 -4.28 5.67
CA LYS A 119 1.44 -4.37 6.58
C LYS A 119 2.32 -5.59 6.34
N ASN A 120 1.84 -6.62 5.64
CA ASN A 120 2.62 -7.81 5.31
C ASN A 120 3.51 -7.64 4.09
N VAL A 121 3.38 -6.54 3.34
CA VAL A 121 4.34 -6.23 2.28
C VAL A 121 5.68 -5.79 2.90
N VAL A 122 6.78 -6.45 2.53
CA VAL A 122 8.12 -6.15 3.08
C VAL A 122 8.95 -5.33 2.11
N LYS A 123 8.77 -5.56 0.80
CA LYS A 123 9.48 -4.85 -0.25
C LYS A 123 8.54 -4.54 -1.41
N VAL A 124 8.67 -3.34 -1.95
CA VAL A 124 8.00 -2.91 -3.18
C VAL A 124 9.04 -2.28 -4.09
N ASN A 125 9.06 -2.71 -5.34
CA ASN A 125 9.60 -1.93 -6.43
C ASN A 125 8.40 -1.48 -7.27
N SER A 126 8.30 -0.19 -7.56
CA SER A 126 7.28 0.24 -8.51
C SER A 126 7.78 1.39 -9.36
N VAL A 127 7.35 1.33 -10.61
CA VAL A 127 7.68 2.30 -11.64
C VAL A 127 6.37 2.94 -12.09
N PHE A 128 6.32 4.25 -11.99
CA PHE A 128 5.19 5.05 -12.45
C PHE A 128 5.64 5.79 -13.68
N SER A 129 4.96 5.59 -14.79
CA SER A 129 5.30 6.23 -16.05
C SER A 129 4.07 6.91 -16.66
N SER A 130 4.25 8.08 -17.25
CA SER A 130 3.25 8.59 -18.20
C SER A 130 3.21 7.64 -19.40
N VAL A 131 2.02 7.38 -19.96
CA VAL A 131 1.87 6.50 -21.15
C VAL A 131 2.62 7.06 -22.36
N ASP A 132 2.85 8.38 -22.41
CA ASP A 132 3.67 9.02 -23.45
C ASP A 132 5.18 8.98 -23.18
N GLY A 133 5.62 8.31 -22.10
CA GLY A 133 7.02 8.08 -21.74
C GLY A 133 7.77 9.29 -21.18
N LYS A 134 7.09 10.41 -20.89
CA LYS A 134 7.77 11.67 -20.51
C LYS A 134 8.20 11.76 -19.06
N THR A 135 7.57 10.99 -18.18
CA THR A 135 7.74 11.11 -16.73
C THR A 135 7.87 9.71 -16.16
N THR A 136 8.94 9.44 -15.40
CA THR A 136 9.09 8.21 -14.63
C THR A 136 9.42 8.54 -13.19
N SER A 137 8.77 7.86 -12.24
CA SER A 137 9.04 7.98 -10.81
C SER A 137 9.10 6.61 -10.15
N ASN A 138 9.88 6.51 -9.09
CA ASN A 138 9.96 5.31 -8.25
C ASN A 138 9.37 5.60 -6.88
N LEU A 139 8.86 4.54 -6.24
CA LEU A 139 8.31 4.64 -4.91
C LEU A 139 9.38 4.87 -3.84
N GLY A 140 9.04 5.69 -2.85
CA GLY A 140 9.83 5.83 -1.64
C GLY A 140 9.78 4.59 -0.74
N LYS A 141 10.44 4.69 0.43
CA LYS A 141 10.41 3.66 1.46
C LYS A 141 8.99 3.48 2.02
N LEU A 142 8.64 2.23 2.36
CA LEU A 142 7.44 1.91 3.13
C LEU A 142 7.57 2.40 4.58
N ASN A 143 6.58 3.17 5.04
CA ASN A 143 6.48 3.71 6.39
C ASN A 143 5.15 3.27 7.02
N PRO A 144 5.09 2.97 8.32
CA PRO A 144 3.83 2.65 9.00
C PRO A 144 2.81 3.77 8.83
N LEU A 145 1.54 3.43 8.58
CA LEU A 145 0.47 4.41 8.45
C LEU A 145 0.00 4.85 9.84
N PRO A 146 0.10 6.14 10.22
CA PRO A 146 -0.31 6.60 11.55
C PRO A 146 -1.79 6.28 11.85
N GLY A 147 -2.05 5.66 13.00
CA GLY A 147 -3.38 5.22 13.42
C GLY A 147 -3.84 3.86 12.87
N TYR A 148 -3.06 3.25 11.98
CA TYR A 148 -3.31 1.94 11.36
C TYR A 148 -2.02 1.13 11.21
N GLU A 149 -1.07 1.32 12.13
CA GLU A 149 0.30 0.82 12.00
C GLU A 149 0.37 -0.72 12.00
N SER A 150 -0.65 -1.38 12.57
CA SER A 150 -0.82 -2.83 12.61
C SER A 150 -1.30 -3.42 11.29
N GLU A 151 -2.06 -2.65 10.52
CA GLU A 151 -2.76 -3.13 9.33
C GLU A 151 -2.13 -2.59 8.04
N LEU A 152 -1.62 -1.37 8.07
CA LEU A 152 -1.28 -0.61 6.88
C LEU A 152 0.07 0.10 6.97
N GLN A 153 0.58 0.40 5.80
CA GLN A 153 1.78 1.22 5.58
C GLN A 153 1.60 2.00 4.29
N TYR A 154 2.38 3.08 4.14
CA TYR A 154 2.34 3.93 2.97
C TYR A 154 3.74 4.14 2.41
N ALA A 155 3.81 4.50 1.14
CA ALA A 155 5.00 5.08 0.58
C ALA A 155 4.66 6.35 -0.18
N TYR A 156 5.58 7.31 -0.08
CA TYR A 156 5.49 8.57 -0.78
C TYR A 156 5.97 8.40 -2.22
N LEU A 157 5.19 8.96 -3.14
CA LEU A 157 5.54 9.12 -4.53
C LEU A 157 5.96 10.58 -4.75
N PRO A 158 7.23 10.84 -5.12
CA PRO A 158 7.68 12.19 -5.43
C PRO A 158 6.77 12.81 -6.49
N LYS A 159 6.24 14.00 -6.19
CA LYS A 159 5.28 14.69 -7.06
C LYS A 159 5.78 14.73 -8.50
N THR A 160 5.07 14.04 -9.39
CA THR A 160 5.36 14.02 -10.81
C THR A 160 4.07 14.24 -11.60
N ASP A 161 4.13 15.07 -12.64
CA ASP A 161 3.02 15.28 -13.55
C ASP A 161 3.02 14.12 -14.56
N PHE A 162 2.10 13.17 -14.35
CA PHE A 162 1.93 12.01 -15.22
C PHE A 162 0.89 12.25 -16.32
N GLY A 163 0.34 13.47 -16.44
CA GLY A 163 -0.68 13.77 -17.43
C GLY A 163 -2.02 13.07 -17.18
N LYS A 164 -2.69 12.63 -18.25
CA LYS A 164 -4.04 12.04 -18.18
C LYS A 164 -4.05 10.54 -17.93
N GLU A 165 -2.97 9.85 -18.27
CA GLU A 165 -2.87 8.38 -18.17
C GLU A 165 -1.54 8.00 -17.52
N ILE A 166 -1.59 7.06 -16.57
CA ILE A 166 -0.44 6.59 -15.83
C ILE A 166 -0.33 5.08 -16.01
N LEU A 167 0.83 4.62 -16.46
CA LEU A 167 1.27 3.24 -16.37
C LEU A 167 1.90 3.01 -14.99
N ILE A 168 1.38 2.05 -14.24
CA ILE A 168 1.87 1.68 -12.93
C ILE A 168 2.32 0.23 -12.99
N GLU A 169 3.61 -0.01 -12.75
CA GLU A 169 4.19 -1.35 -12.64
C GLU A 169 4.58 -1.58 -11.19
N ILE A 170 4.05 -2.63 -10.57
CA ILE A 170 4.30 -2.97 -9.18
C ILE A 170 4.90 -4.38 -9.12
N GLU A 171 5.97 -4.52 -8.35
CA GLU A 171 6.54 -5.79 -7.89
C GLU A 171 6.60 -5.72 -6.36
N LYS A 172 5.97 -6.68 -5.68
CA LYS A 172 5.94 -6.76 -4.21
C LYS A 172 6.39 -8.13 -3.71
N LEU A 173 6.98 -8.12 -2.52
CA LEU A 173 7.37 -9.28 -1.73
C LEU A 173 6.70 -9.16 -0.36
N ASP A 174 5.96 -10.19 0.05
CA ASP A 174 5.35 -10.24 1.38
C ASP A 174 6.25 -10.92 2.43
N LYS A 175 5.77 -10.98 3.67
CA LYS A 175 6.45 -11.62 4.82
C LYS A 175 6.61 -13.13 4.66
N ASP A 176 5.73 -13.78 3.91
CA ASP A 176 5.76 -15.22 3.67
C ASP A 176 6.68 -15.59 2.49
N GLY A 177 7.24 -14.59 1.81
CA GLY A 177 8.16 -14.75 0.70
C GLY A 177 7.47 -14.87 -0.66
N PHE A 178 6.15 -14.65 -0.72
CA PHE A 178 5.41 -14.63 -1.96
C PHE A 178 5.74 -13.35 -2.73
N LYS A 179 6.08 -13.53 -4.01
CA LYS A 179 6.34 -12.45 -4.95
C LYS A 179 5.17 -12.32 -5.90
N SER A 180 4.75 -11.09 -6.12
CA SER A 180 3.76 -10.79 -7.14
C SER A 180 4.16 -9.55 -7.92
N SER A 181 3.90 -9.59 -9.23
CA SER A 181 4.06 -8.44 -10.10
C SER A 181 2.84 -8.28 -11.00
N TYR A 182 2.50 -7.03 -11.30
CA TYR A 182 1.43 -6.69 -12.23
C TYR A 182 1.63 -5.27 -12.76
N SER A 183 0.93 -4.97 -13.85
CA SER A 183 0.96 -3.68 -14.53
C SER A 183 -0.48 -3.23 -14.81
N ILE A 184 -0.74 -1.94 -14.60
CA ILE A 184 -2.05 -1.34 -14.79
C ILE A 184 -1.90 0.03 -15.44
N VAL A 185 -2.81 0.34 -16.36
CA VAL A 185 -2.96 1.68 -16.91
C VAL A 185 -4.20 2.32 -16.29
N LEU A 186 -4.02 3.46 -15.64
CA LEU A 186 -5.10 4.32 -15.15
C LEU A 186 -5.22 5.52 -16.07
N GLY A 187 -6.43 6.01 -16.34
CA GLY A 187 -6.61 7.16 -17.22
C GLY A 187 -8.04 7.67 -17.28
N ASN A 188 -8.20 9.00 -17.35
CA ASN A 188 -9.51 9.67 -17.44
C ASN A 188 -10.19 9.52 -18.81
#